data_AF-A0A349TD99-F1
#
_entry.id   AF-A0A349TD99-F1
#
_cell.length_a   1.000
_cell.length_b   1.000
_cell.length_c   1.000
_cell.angle_alpha   90.00
_cell.angle_beta   90.00
_cell.angle_gamma   90.00
#
_symmetry.space_group_name_H-M   'P 1'
#
loop_
_entity.id
_entity.type
_entity.pdbx_description
1 polymer ?
#
loop_
_entity_poly.entity_id
_entity_poly.type
_entity_poly.pdbx_seq_one_letter_code
_entity_poly.pdbx_strand_id
1 'polypeptide(L)'
;MMSVTADRLLLFGATGDLSKRMLLPSLCALNADGLLHDDLRIVGTARSELSDNEFRNLAREALEQYLPADRRSHMADFLNLLHYQQLDATTLEGFNDLAAKVGEPAH
;
A
#
# COMPACT_ATOMS: atom_id res chain seq x y z
N MET A 1 -26.22 -7.76 -3.73
CA MET A 1 -25.78 -6.49 -3.15
C MET A 1 -24.47 -6.15 -3.84
N MET A 2 -24.43 -5.08 -4.66
CA MET A 2 -23.18 -4.69 -5.31
C MET A 2 -22.25 -4.15 -4.22
N SER A 3 -21.21 -4.91 -3.88
CA SER A 3 -20.14 -4.45 -3.00
C SER A 3 -19.33 -3.45 -3.80
N VAL A 4 -19.33 -2.18 -3.40
CA VAL A 4 -18.42 -1.17 -3.95
C VAL A 4 -17.10 -1.34 -3.21
N THR A 5 -16.12 -1.97 -3.85
CA THR A 5 -14.74 -2.01 -3.38
C THR A 5 -13.94 -0.96 -4.15
N ALA A 6 -13.13 -0.18 -3.44
CA ALA A 6 -12.22 0.76 -4.10
C ALA A 6 -11.12 -0.02 -4.82
N ASP A 7 -10.85 0.34 -6.06
CA ASP A 7 -9.76 -0.23 -6.88
C ASP A 7 -8.42 0.48 -6.65
N ARG A 8 -8.42 1.60 -5.90
CA ARG A 8 -7.24 2.41 -5.59
C ARG A 8 -7.26 2.90 -4.15
N LEU A 9 -6.12 2.78 -3.47
CA LEU A 9 -5.89 3.30 -2.12
C LEU A 9 -4.62 4.13 -2.08
N LEU A 10 -4.74 5.40 -1.71
CA LEU A 10 -3.62 6.30 -1.50
C LEU A 10 -3.31 6.42 0.00
N LEU A 11 -2.10 6.03 0.41
CA LEU A 11 -1.67 6.01 1.80
C LEU A 11 -0.61 7.09 2.08
N PHE A 12 -1.03 8.18 2.71
CA PHE A 12 -0.10 9.20 3.23
C PHE A 12 0.56 8.74 4.52
N GLY A 13 1.86 8.99 4.66
CA GLY A 13 2.64 8.50 5.81
C GLY A 13 2.89 6.99 5.74
N ALA A 14 3.04 6.45 4.52
CA ALA A 14 3.19 5.00 4.30
C ALA A 14 4.41 4.39 5.01
N THR A 15 5.45 5.17 5.30
CA THR A 15 6.65 4.71 6.02
C THR A 15 6.57 4.88 7.55
N GLY A 16 5.49 5.47 8.04
CA GLY A 16 5.27 5.77 9.46
C GLY A 16 5.00 4.53 10.33
N ASP A 17 5.08 4.72 11.65
CA ASP A 17 4.92 3.63 12.63
C ASP A 17 3.55 2.95 12.54
N LEU A 18 2.47 3.75 12.47
CA LEU A 18 1.10 3.24 12.36
C LEU A 18 0.90 2.40 11.08
N SER A 19 1.46 2.86 9.96
CA SER A 19 1.39 2.17 8.68
C SER A 19 2.05 0.79 8.76
N LYS A 20 3.25 0.71 9.33
CA LYS A 20 3.99 -0.55 9.49
C LYS A 20 3.34 -1.50 10.48
N ARG A 21 2.83 -1.00 11.60
CA ARG A 21 2.34 -1.84 12.71
C ARG A 21 0.90 -2.29 12.53
N MET A 22 0.08 -1.52 11.83
CA MET A 22 -1.36 -1.78 11.74
C MET A 22 -1.85 -1.83 10.30
N LEU A 23 -1.59 -0.79 9.49
CA LEU A 23 -2.23 -0.69 8.16
C LEU A 23 -1.73 -1.75 7.18
N LEU A 24 -0.41 -1.91 7.02
CA LEU A 24 0.16 -2.90 6.11
C LEU A 24 -0.23 -4.34 6.53
N PRO A 25 -0.10 -4.76 7.81
CA PRO A 25 -0.59 -6.06 8.26
C PRO A 25 -2.09 -6.27 8.04
N SER A 26 -2.91 -5.25 8.32
CA SER A 26 -4.38 -5.37 8.15
C SER A 26 -4.76 -5.49 6.69
N LEU A 27 -4.15 -4.71 5.79
CA LEU A 27 -4.40 -4.80 4.35
C LEU A 27 -3.92 -6.14 3.79
N CYS A 28 -2.79 -6.66 4.23
CA CYS A 28 -2.33 -8.00 3.86
C CYS A 28 -3.32 -9.09 4.31
N ALA A 29 -3.88 -8.96 5.52
CA ALA A 29 -4.89 -9.89 6.01
C ALA A 29 -6.20 -9.81 5.21
N LEU A 30 -6.68 -8.60 4.88
CA LEU A 30 -7.85 -8.40 4.04
C LEU A 30 -7.65 -8.96 2.62
N ASN A 31 -6.44 -8.82 2.06
CA ASN A 31 -6.08 -9.41 0.77
C ASN A 31 -6.16 -10.94 0.83
N ALA A 32 -5.60 -11.55 1.88
CA ALA A 32 -5.65 -12.99 2.10
C ALA A 32 -7.09 -13.52 2.26
N ASP A 33 -7.98 -12.72 2.86
CA ASP A 33 -9.39 -13.06 3.05
C ASP A 33 -10.26 -12.75 1.80
N GLY A 34 -9.68 -12.24 0.71
CA GLY A 34 -10.40 -11.93 -0.54
C GLY A 34 -11.39 -10.75 -0.40
N LEU A 35 -11.11 -9.83 0.52
CA LEU A 35 -12.00 -8.70 0.85
C LEU A 35 -11.60 -7.39 0.16
N LEU A 36 -10.53 -7.41 -0.64
CA LEU A 36 -10.07 -6.27 -1.44
C LEU A 36 -10.51 -6.44 -2.89
N HIS A 37 -10.51 -5.34 -3.65
CA HIS A 37 -10.72 -5.41 -5.09
C HIS A 37 -9.58 -6.22 -5.76
N ASP A 38 -9.89 -7.09 -6.71
CA ASP A 38 -8.90 -7.98 -7.35
C ASP A 38 -7.77 -7.19 -8.03
N ASP A 39 -8.11 -6.05 -8.64
CA ASP A 39 -7.16 -5.12 -9.26
C ASP A 39 -6.75 -3.95 -8.34
N LEU A 40 -6.84 -4.11 -7.00
CA LEU A 40 -6.53 -3.03 -6.06
C LEU A 40 -5.09 -2.54 -6.26
N ARG A 41 -4.95 -1.23 -6.42
CA ARG A 41 -3.66 -0.54 -6.42
C ARG A 41 -3.45 0.28 -5.16
N ILE A 42 -2.42 -0.05 -4.38
CA ILE A 42 -2.07 0.68 -3.16
C ILE A 42 -0.85 1.55 -3.43
N VAL A 43 -1.02 2.86 -3.45
CA VAL A 43 0.08 3.82 -3.61
C VAL A 43 0.41 4.43 -2.25
N GLY A 44 1.57 4.07 -1.71
CA GLY A 44 2.14 4.70 -0.53
C GLY A 44 2.88 5.99 -0.87
N THR A 45 2.80 6.97 0.02
CA THR A 45 3.59 8.20 -0.09
C THR A 45 4.06 8.71 1.26
N ALA A 46 5.30 9.18 1.31
CA ALA A 46 5.91 9.86 2.44
C ALA A 46 7.13 10.67 1.97
N ARG A 47 7.73 11.41 2.91
CA ARG A 47 8.96 12.20 2.67
C ARG A 47 10.21 11.35 2.43
N SER A 48 10.18 10.07 2.81
CA SER A 48 11.31 9.15 2.63
C SER A 48 11.55 8.90 1.14
N GLU A 49 12.81 8.95 0.71
CA GLU A 49 13.19 8.61 -0.67
C GLU A 49 13.28 7.09 -0.78
N LEU A 50 12.28 6.46 -1.41
CA LEU A 50 12.24 5.03 -1.63
C LEU A 50 11.74 4.75 -3.05
N SER A 51 12.26 3.68 -3.65
CA SER A 51 11.67 3.03 -4.82
C SER A 51 10.51 2.11 -4.42
N ASP A 52 9.73 1.65 -5.42
CA ASP A 52 8.70 0.62 -5.21
C ASP A 52 9.29 -0.62 -4.53
N ASN A 53 10.50 -1.04 -4.94
CA ASN A 53 11.17 -2.21 -4.39
C ASN A 53 11.59 -2.01 -2.93
N GLU A 54 12.12 -0.83 -2.59
CA GLU A 54 12.49 -0.51 -1.22
C GLU A 54 11.26 -0.38 -0.32
N PHE A 55 10.16 0.18 -0.81
CA PHE A 55 8.90 0.22 -0.09
C PHE A 55 8.31 -1.18 0.13
N ARG A 56 8.35 -2.06 -0.88
CA ARG A 56 7.95 -3.47 -0.73
C ARG A 56 8.83 -4.22 0.26
N ASN A 57 10.13 -3.93 0.30
CA ASN A 57 11.03 -4.50 1.28
C ASN A 57 10.69 -4.07 2.71
N LEU A 58 10.43 -2.77 2.91
CA LEU A 58 9.96 -2.22 4.18
C LEU A 58 8.62 -2.85 4.60
N ALA A 59 7.68 -3.02 3.67
CA ALA A 59 6.40 -3.64 3.94
C ALA A 59 6.57 -5.12 4.33
N ARG A 60 7.40 -5.87 3.60
CA ARG A 60 7.73 -7.27 3.91
C ARG A 60 8.30 -7.40 5.32
N GLU A 61 9.27 -6.57 5.70
CA GLU A 61 9.83 -6.57 7.05
C GLU A 61 8.76 -6.29 8.12
N ALA A 62 7.88 -5.31 7.88
CA ALA A 62 6.77 -5.02 8.77
C ALA A 62 5.79 -6.20 8.90
N LEU A 63 5.48 -6.89 7.81
CA LEU A 63 4.61 -8.06 7.81
C LEU A 63 5.25 -9.25 8.52
N GLU A 64 6.54 -9.51 8.31
CA GLU A 64 7.29 -10.54 9.02
C GLU A 64 7.36 -10.27 10.53
N GLN A 65 7.35 -9.00 10.93
CA GLN A 65 7.37 -8.59 12.34
C GLN A 65 5.99 -8.61 13.00
N TYR A 66 4.96 -8.12 12.32
CA TYR A 66 3.66 -7.82 12.95
C TYR A 66 2.51 -8.72 12.51
N LEU A 67 2.65 -9.48 11.41
CA LEU A 67 1.63 -10.42 10.95
C LEU A 67 1.92 -11.83 11.50
N PRO A 68 0.94 -12.54 12.09
CA PRO A 68 1.09 -13.94 12.52
C PRO A 68 1.55 -14.86 11.38
N ALA A 69 2.40 -15.85 11.69
CA ALA A 69 3.04 -16.70 10.67
C ALA A 69 2.05 -17.47 9.77
N ASP A 70 0.93 -17.91 10.34
CA ASP A 70 -0.17 -18.60 9.66
C ASP A 70 -0.94 -17.70 8.67
N ARG A 71 -0.78 -16.37 8.77
CA ARG A 71 -1.41 -15.38 7.89
C ARG A 71 -0.48 -14.88 6.77
N ARG A 72 0.75 -15.38 6.66
CA ARG A 72 1.77 -14.88 5.71
C ARG A 72 1.75 -15.55 4.33
N SER A 73 0.90 -16.55 4.10
CA SER A 73 0.87 -17.31 2.83
C SER A 73 0.63 -16.45 1.59
N HIS A 74 -0.15 -15.36 1.73
CA HIS A 74 -0.50 -14.44 0.64
C HIS A 74 0.31 -13.13 0.66
N MET A 75 1.41 -13.10 1.42
CA MET A 75 2.24 -11.89 1.55
C MET A 75 2.84 -11.46 0.20
N ALA A 76 3.31 -12.41 -0.61
CA ALA A 76 3.91 -12.10 -1.92
C ALA A 76 2.90 -11.42 -2.85
N ASP A 77 1.66 -11.93 -2.89
CA ASP A 77 0.57 -11.36 -3.70
C ASP A 77 0.26 -9.93 -3.24
N PHE A 78 0.13 -9.72 -1.92
CA PHE A 78 -0.12 -8.40 -1.36
C PHE A 78 1.00 -7.39 -1.69
N LEU A 79 2.27 -7.80 -1.59
CA LEU A 79 3.40 -6.91 -1.89
C LEU A 79 3.40 -6.42 -3.34
N ASN A 80 2.86 -7.20 -4.28
CA ASN A 80 2.74 -6.78 -5.68
C ASN A 80 1.74 -5.64 -5.90
N LEU A 81 0.76 -5.49 -5.00
CA LEU A 81 -0.23 -4.40 -5.02
C LEU A 81 0.38 -3.06 -4.58
N LEU A 82 1.54 -3.08 -3.92
CA LEU A 82 2.18 -1.91 -3.34
C LEU A 82 3.03 -1.18 -4.38
N HIS A 83 2.82 0.14 -4.43
CA HIS A 83 3.62 1.12 -5.15
C HIS A 83 4.00 2.25 -4.20
N TYR A 84 5.03 3.00 -4.57
CA TYR A 84 5.48 4.15 -3.79
C TYR A 84 5.79 5.35 -4.69
N GLN A 85 5.47 6.53 -4.17
CA GLN A 85 5.90 7.80 -4.73
C GLN A 85 6.30 8.70 -3.58
N GLN A 86 7.56 9.16 -3.57
CA GLN A 86 8.00 10.18 -2.62
C GLN A 86 7.20 11.46 -2.84
N LEU A 87 6.74 12.06 -1.75
CA LEU A 87 6.05 13.34 -1.75
C LEU A 87 6.24 14.02 -0.39
N ASP A 88 6.52 15.32 -0.41
CA ASP A 88 6.26 16.19 0.72
C ASP A 88 4.87 16.82 0.56
N ALA A 89 3.90 16.35 1.35
CA ALA A 89 2.52 16.84 1.27
C ALA A 89 2.34 18.31 1.74
N THR A 90 3.41 18.97 2.21
CA THR A 90 3.40 20.39 2.57
C THR A 90 3.77 21.31 1.41
N THR A 91 4.23 20.77 0.28
CA THR A 91 4.53 21.52 -0.94
C THR A 91 3.64 21.02 -2.10
N LEU A 92 3.50 21.82 -3.15
CA LEU A 92 2.78 21.39 -4.36
C LEU A 92 3.63 20.52 -5.29
N GLU A 93 4.91 20.38 -4.99
CA GLU A 93 5.87 19.65 -5.82
C GLU A 93 5.61 18.14 -5.72
N GLY A 94 5.72 17.43 -6.85
CA GLY A 94 5.55 15.96 -6.90
C GLY A 94 4.10 15.46 -6.93
N PHE A 95 3.09 16.32 -6.74
CA PHE A 95 1.67 15.91 -6.83
C PHE A 95 1.28 15.42 -8.24
N ASN A 96 1.89 15.98 -9.29
CA ASN A 96 1.68 15.51 -10.66
C ASN A 96 2.22 14.08 -10.86
N ASP A 97 3.40 13.79 -10.32
CA ASP A 97 3.99 12.45 -10.39
C ASP A 97 3.17 11.46 -9.57
N LEU A 98 2.68 11.89 -8.40
CA LEU A 98 1.77 11.08 -7.58
C LEU A 98 0.46 10.79 -8.33
N ALA A 99 -0.16 11.79 -8.94
CA ALA A 99 -1.37 11.60 -9.74
C ALA A 99 -1.14 10.63 -10.91
N ALA A 100 -0.02 10.77 -11.63
CA ALA A 100 0.36 9.85 -12.70
C ALA A 100 0.58 8.42 -12.16
N LYS A 101 1.20 8.28 -10.99
CA LYS A 101 1.42 6.98 -10.33
C LYS A 101 0.11 6.34 -9.87
N VAL A 102 -0.83 7.10 -9.30
CA VAL A 102 -2.15 6.60 -8.87
C VAL A 102 -3.01 6.22 -10.08
N GLY A 103 -3.03 7.06 -11.11
CA GLY A 103 -3.88 6.91 -12.29
C GLY A 103 -5.36 7.12 -11.98
N GLU A 104 -6.22 6.87 -12.95
CA GLU A 104 -7.67 7.07 -12.84
C GLU A 104 -8.39 5.80 -12.37
N PRO A 105 -9.36 5.88 -11.44
CA PRO A 105 -10.16 4.74 -11.02
C PRO A 105 -11.01 4.19 -12.17
N ALA A 106 -11.11 2.86 -12.23
CA ALA A 106 -12.06 2.18 -13.10
C ALA A 106 -13.49 2.50 -12.62
N HIS A 107 -14.39 2.74 -13.57
CA HIS A 107 -15.80 3.09 -13.31
C HIS A 107 -16.64 1.87 -12.90
#